data_AF-E2AD54-F1
#
_entry.id   AF-E2AD54-F1
#
_cell.length_a   1.000
_cell.length_b   1.000
_cell.length_c   1.000
_cell.angle_alpha   90.00
_cell.angle_beta   90.00
_cell.angle_gamma   90.00
#
_symmetry.space_group_name_H-M   'P 1'
#
loop_
_entity.id
_entity.type
_entity.pdbx_description
1 polymer ?
#
loop_
_entity_poly.entity_id
_entity_poly.type
_entity_poly.pdbx_seq_one_letter_code
_entity_poly.pdbx_strand_id
1 'polypeptide(L)' 'GQRFALLEMKAMIAPLIHNFFLEPIDYLKDIQMKAGIVLRFSPIRIKF' A
#
# COMPACT_ATOMS: atom_id res chain seq x y z
N GLY A 1 13.65 -13.96 -5.92
CA GLY A 1 12.64 -12.90 -6.16
C GLY A 1 11.56 -12.89 -5.08
N GLN A 2 10.64 -13.85 -5.09
CA GLN A 2 9.42 -13.81 -4.25
C GLN A 2 9.65 -13.68 -2.73
N ARG A 3 10.57 -14.46 -2.15
CA ARG A 3 10.90 -14.36 -0.72
C ARG A 3 11.48 -13.00 -0.34
N PHE A 4 12.29 -12.44 -1.22
CA PHE A 4 12.85 -11.10 -1.04
C PHE A 4 11.76 -10.03 -1.09
N ALA A 5 10.85 -10.10 -2.07
CA ALA A 5 9.70 -9.19 -2.15
C ALA A 5 8.82 -9.22 -0.89
N LEU A 6 8.63 -10.41 -0.29
CA LEU A 6 7.90 -10.54 0.98
C LEU A 6 8.65 -9.89 2.15
N LEU A 7 9.97 -10.03 2.20
CA LEU A 7 10.80 -9.38 3.22
C LEU A 7 10.76 -7.86 3.09
N GLU A 8 10.86 -7.33 1.85
CA GLU A 8 10.73 -5.90 1.58
C GLU A 8 9.37 -5.35 2.03
N MET A 9 8.28 -6.05 1.71
CA MET A 9 6.94 -5.63 2.12
C MET A 9 6.80 -5.57 3.65
N LYS A 10 7.32 -6.58 4.36
CA LYS A 10 7.31 -6.59 5.84
C LYS A 10 8.17 -5.49 6.43
N ALA A 11 9.38 -5.29 5.90
CA ALA A 11 10.31 -4.26 6.37
C ALA A 11 9.76 -2.84 6.16
N MET A 12 8.99 -2.61 5.10
CA MET A 12 8.31 -1.32 4.87
C MET A 12 7.07 -1.15 5.75
N ILE A 13 6.19 -2.16 5.86
CA ILE A 13 4.88 -2.00 6.53
C ILE A 13 5.00 -2.02 8.06
N ALA A 14 5.84 -2.90 8.63
CA ALA A 14 5.95 -3.06 10.08
C ALA A 14 6.22 -1.74 10.83
N PRO A 15 7.23 -0.92 10.48
CA PRO A 15 7.47 0.34 11.17
C PRO A 15 6.35 1.36 10.95
N LEU A 16 5.64 1.31 9.82
CA LEU A 16 4.54 2.24 9.55
C LEU A 16 3.36 2.00 10.50
N ILE A 17 2.94 0.74 10.66
CA ILE A 17 1.80 0.41 11.52
C ILE A 17 2.13 0.46 13.02
N HIS A 18 3.41 0.29 13.39
CA HIS A 18 3.83 0.36 14.79
C HIS A 18 4.02 1.79 15.28
N ASN A 19 4.43 2.71 14.41
CA ASN A 19 4.80 4.08 14.81
C ASN A 19 3.80 5.15 14.37
N PHE A 20 2.94 4.89 13.37
CA PHE A 20 2.01 5.88 12.82
C PHE A 20 0.57 5.37 12.85
N PHE A 21 -0.36 6.31 13.10
CA PHE A 21 -1.78 6.06 12.92
C PHE A 21 -2.18 6.51 11.52
N LEU A 22 -2.37 5.56 10.62
CA LEU A 22 -2.63 5.83 9.21
C LEU A 22 -4.13 6.04 8.96
N GLU A 23 -4.51 7.27 8.64
CA GLU A 23 -5.90 7.59 8.27
C GLU A 23 -6.03 7.74 6.75
N PRO A 24 -6.93 6.97 6.08
CA PRO A 24 -7.15 7.12 4.65
C PRO A 24 -7.91 8.42 4.37
N ILE A 25 -7.42 9.19 3.39
CA ILE A 25 -8.11 10.38 2.89
C ILE A 25 -9.10 10.00 1.78
N ASP A 26 -8.74 9.02 0.97
CA ASP A 26 -9.55 8.56 -0.15
C ASP A 26 -10.55 7.47 0.28
N TYR A 27 -11.77 7.53 -0.26
CA TYR A 27 -12.75 6.46 -0.06
C TYR A 27 -12.38 5.22 -0.87
N LEU A 28 -12.56 4.03 -0.27
CA LEU A 28 -12.24 2.76 -0.92
C LEU A 28 -12.95 2.55 -2.28
N LYS A 29 -14.21 3.02 -2.39
CA LYS A 29 -15.00 2.94 -3.63
C LYS A 29 -14.43 3.75 -4.79
N ASP A 30 -13.60 4.76 -4.49
CA ASP A 30 -13.03 5.66 -5.48
C ASP A 30 -11.64 5.19 -5.95
N ILE A 31 -11.08 4.14 -5.33
CA ILE A 31 -9.80 3.55 -5.72
C ILE A 31 -9.97 2.78 -7.02
N GLN A 32 -9.20 3.17 -8.04
CA GLN A 32 -9.25 2.54 -9.35
C GLN A 32 -8.16 1.47 -9.48
N MET A 33 -8.57 0.25 -9.80
CA MET A 33 -7.66 -0.86 -10.13
C MET A 33 -7.44 -0.94 -11.64
N LYS A 34 -6.17 -0.99 -12.06
CA LYS A 34 -5.76 -1.13 -13.46
C LYS A 34 -5.10 -2.49 -13.65
N ALA A 35 -5.77 -3.37 -14.40
CA ALA A 35 -5.25 -4.68 -14.78
C ALA A 35 -4.62 -4.61 -16.18
N GLY A 36 -3.31 -4.33 -16.24
CA GLY A 36 -2.50 -4.45 -17.45
C GLY A 36 -1.58 -5.68 -17.38
N ILE A 37 -0.36 -5.58 -17.89
CA ILE A 37 0.69 -6.63 -17.71
C ILE A 37 0.97 -6.88 -16.22
N VAL A 38 0.83 -5.85 -15.39
CA VAL A 38 0.93 -5.93 -13.92
C VAL A 38 -0.29 -5.23 -13.33
N LEU A 39 -0.83 -5.80 -12.26
CA LEU A 39 -1.90 -5.19 -11.47
C LEU A 39 -1.39 -3.95 -10.72
N ARG A 40 -2.06 -2.82 -10.87
CA ARG A 40 -1.72 -1.57 -10.16
C ARG A 40 -2.98 -0.88 -9.66
N PHE A 41 -2.84 -0.14 -8.57
CA PHE A 41 -3.88 0.77 -8.06
C PHE A 41 -3.50 2.22 -8.38
N SER A 42 -4.50 3.10 -8.45
CA SER A 42 -4.28 4.55 -8.40
C SER A 42 -3.58 4.95 -7.09
N PRO A 43 -2.80 6.05 -7.05
CA PRO A 43 -2.20 6.54 -5.82
C PRO A 43 -3.25 6.73 -4.72
N ILE A 44 -2.93 6.28 -3.50
CA ILE A 44 -3.79 6.42 -2.31
C ILE A 44 -3.18 7.48 -1.41
N ARG A 45 -3.99 8.44 -1.00
CA ARG A 45 -3.61 9.50 -0.07
C ARG A 45 -3.88 9.05 1.36
N ILE A 46 -2.84 9.14 2.19
CA ILE A 46 -2.86 8.74 3.59
C ILE A 46 -2.34 9.90 4.42
N LYS A 47 -2.96 10.13 5.57
CA LYS A 47 -2.48 11.03 6.60
C LYS A 47 -1.70 10.23 7.65
N PHE A 48 -0.53 10.74 8.02
CA PHE A 48 0.37 10.16 9.02
C PHE A 48 0.27 10.89 10.35
#